data_AF-A0A9P1IEJ3-F1
#
_entry.id   AF-A0A9P1IEJ3-F1
#
_cell.length_a   1.000
_cell.length_b   1.000
_cell.length_c   1.000
_cell.angle_alpha   90.00
_cell.angle_beta   90.00
_cell.angle_gamma   90.00
#
_symmetry.space_group_name_H-M   'P 1'
#
loop_
_entity.id
_entity.type
_entity.pdbx_description
1 polymer ?
#
loop_
_entity_poly.entity_id
_entity_poly.type
_entity_poly.pdbx_seq_one_letter_code
_entity_poly.pdbx_strand_id
1 'polypeptide(L)'
;MFSRRYASTFITTIEFRTILNKNDAIELSYHPKSAIPLGSCGPRQKSLILPLVWLRDHCQSEKCYNLPTHQRKANGTQIFSKSAVENVKNSQDSITVKWKDGHESIFEVDNLIERALKGTKPQSSGYVELWDSKTLKNIPKISKIGLEFRDFARNLARFGVVIVENVKETAEATEELCKSLVPVHDTFFGQFWTFSNSATKDEPAYEDTAYGNDGIGPHTDGTYFDQTPGIQVFHCLQPAENGGKTVLVDSWRCANDLKKEHFEILSHVKIGHHYLEGTPAGSSIYSLSEEKPVIEVDSSGNIKQIRNYSRSLKNIDLSSFLAEKLVN
;
A
#
# COMPACT_ATOMS: atom_id res chain seq x y z
N MET A 1 -0.09 6.55 -22.60
CA MET A 1 0.99 7.30 -23.27
C MET A 1 0.79 8.79 -23.04
N PHE A 2 1.46 9.36 -22.05
CA PHE A 2 1.83 10.78 -22.04
C PHE A 2 3.27 10.82 -21.56
N SER A 3 4.21 10.53 -22.48
CA SER A 3 5.60 10.90 -22.27
C SER A 3 5.63 12.42 -22.30
N ARG A 4 5.60 13.05 -21.11
CA ARG A 4 6.20 14.36 -20.99
C ARG A 4 7.66 14.13 -21.36
N ARG A 5 8.04 14.48 -22.59
CA ARG A 5 9.46 14.65 -22.94
C ARG A 5 9.98 15.77 -22.05
N TYR A 6 10.51 15.39 -20.90
CA TYR A 6 11.14 16.31 -19.98
C TYR A 6 12.42 16.78 -20.66
N ALA A 7 12.59 18.10 -20.69
CA ALA A 7 13.73 18.73 -21.33
C ALA A 7 15.02 18.37 -20.56
N SER A 8 16.04 18.03 -21.33
CA SER A 8 17.21 17.20 -21.01
C SER A 8 17.98 17.51 -19.72
N THR A 9 18.11 16.48 -18.86
CA THR A 9 19.20 16.35 -17.87
C THR A 9 20.50 16.04 -18.59
N PHE A 10 21.62 16.63 -18.15
CA PHE A 10 22.93 16.37 -18.76
C PHE A 10 23.87 15.64 -17.81
N ILE A 11 24.49 14.58 -18.31
CA ILE A 11 25.54 13.83 -17.62
C ILE A 11 26.81 14.67 -17.59
N THR A 12 27.44 14.71 -16.42
CA THR A 12 28.76 15.34 -16.22
C THR A 12 29.87 14.30 -16.17
N THR A 13 29.72 13.28 -15.33
CA THR A 13 30.70 12.21 -15.17
C THR A 13 30.02 10.87 -14.89
N ILE A 14 30.73 9.78 -15.22
CA ILE A 14 30.44 8.42 -14.77
C ILE A 14 31.72 7.84 -14.19
N GLU A 15 31.65 7.37 -12.94
CA GLU A 15 32.77 6.72 -12.26
C GLU A 15 32.34 5.36 -11.72
N PHE A 16 33.25 4.39 -11.73
CA PHE A 16 33.01 3.13 -11.03
C PHE A 16 33.08 3.33 -9.53
N ARG A 17 32.14 2.70 -8.81
CA ARG A 17 32.07 2.66 -7.36
C ARG A 17 31.98 1.21 -6.87
N THR A 18 32.32 1.04 -5.60
CA THR A 18 32.20 -0.23 -4.89
C THR A 18 31.17 -0.05 -3.79
N ILE A 19 30.11 -0.85 -3.83
CA ILE A 19 29.09 -0.95 -2.77
C ILE A 19 29.40 -2.18 -1.92
N LEU A 20 29.48 -3.36 -2.53
CA LEU A 20 29.78 -4.63 -1.88
C LEU A 20 31.05 -5.28 -2.46
N ASN A 21 31.14 -5.32 -3.79
CA ASN A 21 32.26 -5.90 -4.52
C ASN A 21 32.96 -4.83 -5.38
N LYS A 22 34.24 -5.03 -5.68
CA LYS A 22 35.02 -4.09 -6.47
C LYS A 22 34.32 -3.74 -7.79
N ASN A 23 34.07 -2.44 -8.00
CA ASN A 23 33.45 -1.88 -9.21
C ASN A 23 32.09 -2.50 -9.56
N ASP A 24 31.26 -2.81 -8.55
CA ASP A 24 29.92 -3.38 -8.73
C ASP A 24 28.82 -2.33 -8.98
N ALA A 25 29.18 -1.04 -9.03
CA ALA A 25 28.27 0.06 -9.31
C ALA A 25 28.92 1.15 -10.14
N ILE A 26 28.08 2.03 -10.69
CA ILE A 26 28.51 3.31 -11.26
C ILE A 26 27.88 4.47 -10.48
N GLU A 27 28.63 5.55 -10.32
CA GLU A 27 28.09 6.84 -9.89
C GLU A 27 27.90 7.73 -11.11
N LEU A 28 26.64 8.12 -11.33
CA LEU A 28 26.23 9.02 -12.39
C LEU A 28 26.08 10.42 -11.81
N SER A 29 26.94 11.36 -12.21
CA SER A 29 26.81 12.77 -11.82
C SER A 29 26.05 13.56 -12.88
N TYR A 30 25.06 14.34 -12.48
CA TYR A 30 24.15 15.07 -13.37
C TYR A 30 23.68 16.41 -12.79
N HIS A 31 23.23 17.31 -13.66
CA HIS A 31 22.56 18.55 -13.24
C HIS A 31 21.03 18.43 -13.42
N PRO A 32 20.23 18.44 -12.34
CA PRO A 32 18.78 18.38 -12.44
C PRO A 32 18.21 19.71 -12.91
N LYS A 33 17.23 19.68 -13.83
CA LYS A 33 16.63 20.90 -14.37
C LYS A 33 15.61 21.57 -13.42
N SER A 34 15.06 20.85 -12.44
CA SER A 34 13.96 21.32 -11.58
C SER A 34 14.37 21.90 -10.22
N ALA A 35 15.64 22.28 -10.02
CA ALA A 35 16.00 23.07 -8.86
C ALA A 35 15.41 24.48 -9.03
N ILE A 36 14.20 24.71 -8.51
CA ILE A 36 13.78 26.07 -8.12
C ILE A 36 14.94 26.62 -7.29
N PRO A 37 15.54 27.77 -7.66
CA PRO A 37 16.64 28.32 -6.87
C PRO A 37 16.09 28.74 -5.51
N LEU A 38 16.26 27.87 -4.52
CA LEU A 38 16.23 28.27 -3.11
C LEU A 38 17.53 29.03 -2.86
N GLY A 39 17.52 30.32 -3.20
CA GLY A 39 18.63 31.23 -2.98
C GLY A 39 19.73 31.19 -4.05
N SER A 40 20.70 32.09 -3.88
CA SER A 40 21.75 32.52 -4.82
C SER A 40 22.80 31.46 -5.23
N CYS A 41 22.48 30.17 -5.14
CA CYS A 41 23.36 29.09 -5.56
C CYS A 41 22.82 28.46 -6.86
N GLY A 42 23.67 28.37 -7.90
CA GLY A 42 23.34 27.71 -9.17
C GLY A 42 22.92 26.23 -9.00
N PRO A 43 22.46 25.57 -10.09
CA PRO A 43 21.92 24.21 -10.01
C PRO A 43 22.96 23.23 -9.47
N ARG A 44 22.74 22.76 -8.23
CA ARG A 44 23.64 21.85 -7.53
C ARG A 44 23.74 20.53 -8.29
N GLN A 45 24.97 20.13 -8.62
CA GLN A 45 25.26 18.80 -9.18
C GLN A 45 24.72 17.75 -8.20
N LYS A 46 24.01 16.75 -8.73
CA LYS A 46 23.56 15.58 -7.98
C LYS A 46 24.26 14.34 -8.51
N SER A 47 24.34 13.32 -7.67
CA SER A 47 24.81 12.01 -8.09
C SER A 47 23.78 10.93 -7.80
N LEU A 48 23.83 9.86 -8.59
CA LEU A 48 23.04 8.64 -8.42
C LEU A 48 23.97 7.44 -8.48
N ILE A 49 23.96 6.61 -7.43
CA ILE A 49 24.70 5.35 -7.42
C ILE A 49 23.79 4.26 -7.98
N LEU A 50 24.24 3.60 -9.05
CA LEU A 50 23.51 2.59 -9.80
C LEU A 50 24.26 1.25 -9.74
N PRO A 51 23.74 0.24 -9.01
CA PRO A 51 24.31 -1.10 -9.02
C PRO A 51 24.29 -1.70 -10.44
N LEU A 52 25.41 -2.26 -10.90
CA LEU A 52 25.52 -2.86 -12.23
C LEU A 52 24.57 -4.04 -12.41
N VAL A 53 24.38 -4.84 -11.37
CA VAL A 53 23.40 -5.94 -11.38
C VAL A 53 21.97 -5.42 -11.60
N TRP A 54 21.62 -4.28 -10.99
CA TRP A 54 20.31 -3.66 -11.18
C TRP A 54 20.15 -3.16 -12.62
N LEU A 55 21.18 -2.50 -13.18
CA LEU A 55 21.16 -2.06 -14.57
C LEU A 55 20.97 -3.26 -15.51
N ARG A 56 21.73 -4.34 -15.33
CA ARG A 56 21.59 -5.56 -16.15
C ARG A 56 20.17 -6.13 -16.11
N ASP A 57 19.58 -6.18 -14.90
CA ASP A 57 18.25 -6.72 -14.64
C ASP A 57 17.12 -5.86 -15.22
N HIS A 58 17.36 -4.55 -15.33
CA HIS A 58 16.40 -3.57 -15.83
C HIS A 58 16.64 -3.18 -17.29
N CYS A 59 17.47 -3.93 -18.03
CA CYS A 59 17.67 -3.74 -19.46
C CYS A 59 16.35 -3.90 -20.23
N GLN A 60 16.02 -2.92 -21.07
CA GLN A 60 14.80 -2.88 -21.87
C GLN A 60 15.00 -3.28 -23.34
N SER A 61 16.15 -3.87 -23.69
CA SER A 61 16.35 -4.44 -25.03
C SER A 61 15.34 -5.55 -25.32
N GLU A 62 15.03 -5.81 -26.59
CA GLU A 62 14.07 -6.85 -26.99
C GLU A 62 14.43 -8.25 -26.45
N LYS A 63 15.72 -8.52 -26.22
CA LYS A 63 16.21 -9.77 -25.61
C LYS A 63 15.86 -9.87 -24.13
N CYS A 64 15.83 -8.74 -23.42
CA CYS A 64 15.65 -8.69 -21.96
C CYS A 64 14.25 -8.24 -21.53
N TYR A 65 13.44 -7.71 -22.44
CA TYR A 65 12.13 -7.13 -22.13
C TYR A 65 11.09 -7.41 -23.23
N ASN A 66 9.88 -7.72 -22.82
CA ASN A 66 8.71 -7.84 -23.68
C ASN A 66 7.94 -6.52 -23.62
N LEU A 67 8.12 -5.66 -24.63
CA LEU A 67 7.46 -4.35 -24.69
C LEU A 67 5.92 -4.47 -24.68
N PRO A 68 5.28 -5.34 -25.49
CA PRO A 68 3.83 -5.52 -25.46
C PRO A 68 3.23 -5.86 -24.09
N THR A 69 3.91 -6.71 -23.30
CA THR A 69 3.39 -7.16 -21.99
C THR A 69 4.00 -6.42 -20.81
N HIS A 70 4.96 -5.53 -21.06
CA HIS A 70 5.75 -4.83 -20.05
C HIS A 70 6.49 -5.75 -19.06
N GLN A 71 6.86 -6.96 -19.49
CA GLN A 71 7.49 -7.98 -18.64
C GLN A 71 8.98 -8.15 -18.94
N ARG A 72 9.77 -8.39 -17.88
CA ARG A 72 11.18 -8.78 -18.02
C ARG A 72 11.29 -10.21 -18.53
N LYS A 73 12.26 -10.45 -19.43
CA LYS A 73 12.68 -11.77 -19.90
C LYS A 73 13.97 -12.26 -19.23
N ALA A 74 14.64 -11.40 -18.45
CA ALA A 74 15.91 -11.72 -17.80
C ALA A 74 15.74 -12.89 -16.81
N ASN A 75 16.67 -13.85 -16.87
CA ASN A 75 16.71 -14.96 -15.93
C ASN A 75 17.49 -14.54 -14.67
N GLY A 76 16.78 -14.50 -13.52
CA GLY A 76 17.36 -14.13 -12.23
C GLY A 76 18.53 -15.01 -11.78
N THR A 77 18.62 -16.27 -12.23
CA THR A 77 19.72 -17.18 -11.83
C THR A 77 21.05 -16.84 -12.49
N GLN A 78 21.03 -16.07 -13.58
CA GLN A 78 22.23 -15.71 -14.34
C GLN A 78 22.59 -14.23 -14.20
N ILE A 79 21.83 -13.47 -13.41
CA ILE A 79 21.95 -12.02 -13.45
C ILE A 79 23.30 -11.51 -12.94
N PHE A 80 23.82 -12.12 -11.87
CA PHE A 80 25.09 -11.76 -11.26
C PHE A 80 26.29 -12.08 -12.16
N SER A 81 26.29 -13.25 -12.81
CA SER A 81 27.36 -13.61 -13.74
C SER A 81 27.33 -12.77 -15.02
N LYS A 82 26.14 -12.31 -15.43
CA LYS A 82 25.95 -11.46 -16.62
C LYS A 82 26.06 -9.96 -16.36
N SER A 83 26.18 -9.52 -15.11
CA SER A 83 26.34 -8.10 -14.76
C SER A 83 27.80 -7.62 -14.75
N ALA A 84 28.73 -8.47 -15.18
CA ALA A 84 30.12 -8.06 -15.35
C ALA A 84 30.23 -7.05 -16.52
N VAL A 85 30.69 -5.85 -16.19
CA VAL A 85 30.81 -4.75 -17.15
C VAL A 85 32.14 -4.81 -17.89
N GLU A 86 32.12 -4.50 -19.18
CA GLU A 86 33.30 -4.28 -20.01
C GLU A 86 33.61 -2.78 -20.09
N ASN A 87 32.59 -1.95 -20.38
CA ASN A 87 32.72 -0.50 -20.47
C ASN A 87 31.36 0.18 -20.25
N VAL A 88 31.39 1.42 -19.77
CA VAL A 88 30.23 2.31 -19.71
C VAL A 88 30.57 3.59 -20.45
N LYS A 89 29.71 3.96 -21.40
CA LYS A 89 29.80 5.22 -22.14
C LYS A 89 28.57 6.06 -21.84
N ASN A 90 28.74 7.38 -21.80
CA ASN A 90 27.63 8.31 -21.74
C ASN A 90 27.46 9.07 -23.05
N SER A 91 26.21 9.35 -23.41
CA SER A 91 25.85 10.46 -24.28
C SER A 91 25.43 11.66 -23.42
N GLN A 92 24.82 12.65 -24.05
CA GLN A 92 24.26 13.81 -23.36
C GLN A 92 23.08 13.43 -22.45
N ASP A 93 22.28 12.42 -22.84
CA ASP A 93 20.96 12.07 -22.29
C ASP A 93 20.79 10.56 -21.96
N SER A 94 21.79 9.74 -22.25
CA SER A 94 21.74 8.29 -22.03
C SER A 94 23.07 7.72 -21.54
N ILE A 95 22.98 6.53 -20.95
CA ILE A 95 24.14 5.68 -20.67
C ILE A 95 24.05 4.39 -21.46
N THR A 96 25.17 3.99 -22.05
CA THR A 96 25.34 2.71 -22.74
C THR A 96 26.30 1.84 -21.93
N VAL A 97 25.81 0.71 -21.46
CA VAL A 97 26.59 -0.28 -20.71
C VAL A 97 26.88 -1.47 -21.63
N LYS A 98 28.17 -1.74 -21.87
CA LYS A 98 28.65 -2.95 -22.54
C LYS A 98 29.03 -3.98 -21.50
N TRP A 99 28.45 -5.17 -21.61
CA TRP A 99 28.66 -6.28 -20.69
C TRP A 99 29.68 -7.26 -21.25
N LYS A 100 30.43 -7.96 -20.39
CA LYS A 100 31.45 -8.93 -20.81
C LYS A 100 30.88 -10.14 -21.58
N ASP A 101 29.58 -10.38 -21.51
CA ASP A 101 28.87 -11.40 -22.31
C ASP A 101 28.57 -10.93 -23.74
N GLY A 102 29.05 -9.74 -24.13
CA GLY A 102 28.81 -9.13 -25.44
C GLY A 102 27.44 -8.44 -25.57
N HIS A 103 26.61 -8.44 -24.52
CA HIS A 103 25.35 -7.71 -24.53
C HIS A 103 25.60 -6.20 -24.37
N GLU A 104 24.66 -5.40 -24.87
CA GLU A 104 24.64 -3.95 -24.70
C GLU A 104 23.29 -3.52 -24.14
N SER A 105 23.31 -2.57 -23.20
CA SER A 105 22.10 -2.01 -22.60
C SER A 105 22.17 -0.49 -22.64
N ILE A 106 21.08 0.15 -23.05
CA ILE A 106 20.96 1.60 -23.18
C ILE A 106 19.88 2.06 -22.20
N PHE A 107 20.18 3.09 -21.42
CA PHE A 107 19.26 3.68 -20.44
C PHE A 107 19.20 5.19 -20.63
N GLU A 108 17.99 5.72 -20.76
CA GLU A 108 17.75 7.16 -20.71
C GLU A 108 17.94 7.66 -19.27
N VAL A 109 18.70 8.75 -19.10
CA VAL A 109 19.05 9.31 -17.80
C VAL A 109 17.82 9.78 -17.04
N ASP A 110 16.90 10.44 -17.74
CA ASP A 110 15.66 10.94 -17.13
C ASP A 110 14.83 9.80 -16.54
N ASN A 111 14.78 8.64 -17.20
CA ASN A 111 14.08 7.46 -16.68
C ASN A 111 14.78 6.87 -15.44
N LEU A 112 16.11 6.87 -15.40
CA LEU A 112 16.88 6.42 -14.24
C LEU A 112 16.64 7.34 -13.03
N ILE A 113 16.66 8.65 -13.26
CA ILE A 113 16.38 9.65 -12.22
C ILE A 113 14.93 9.55 -11.75
N GLU A 114 13.96 9.43 -12.65
CA GLU A 114 12.55 9.28 -12.28
C GLU A 114 12.35 8.04 -11.40
N ARG A 115 12.98 6.91 -11.73
CA ARG A 115 12.92 5.69 -10.93
C ARG A 115 13.56 5.87 -9.55
N ALA A 116 14.72 6.50 -9.49
CA ALA A 116 15.41 6.79 -8.23
C ALA A 116 14.59 7.73 -7.33
N LEU A 117 13.93 8.73 -7.92
CA LEU A 117 13.12 9.70 -7.17
C LEU A 117 11.75 9.15 -6.78
N LYS A 118 11.17 8.20 -7.54
CA LYS A 118 9.88 7.57 -7.20
C LYS A 118 9.90 6.89 -5.82
N GLY A 119 11.04 6.34 -5.39
CA GLY A 119 11.20 5.76 -4.06
C GLY A 119 11.11 6.75 -2.89
N THR A 120 11.03 8.06 -3.17
CA THR A 120 11.00 9.12 -2.13
C THR A 120 9.66 9.81 -1.98
N LYS A 121 8.69 9.54 -2.86
CA LYS A 121 7.35 10.14 -2.78
C LYS A 121 6.32 9.07 -2.44
N PRO A 122 5.47 9.29 -1.43
CA PRO A 122 4.36 8.39 -1.15
C PRO A 122 3.51 8.28 -2.42
N GLN A 123 3.17 7.06 -2.85
CA GLN A 123 2.33 6.83 -4.02
C GLN A 123 0.93 7.47 -3.86
N SER A 124 0.54 7.74 -2.61
CA SER A 124 -0.70 8.41 -2.18
C SER A 124 -0.60 9.93 -2.00
N SER A 125 0.60 10.52 -2.09
CA SER A 125 0.81 11.95 -1.76
C SER A 125 0.03 12.86 -2.71
N GLY A 126 -1.00 13.52 -2.16
CA GLY A 126 -1.86 14.47 -2.87
C GLY A 126 -3.19 13.92 -3.37
N TYR A 127 -3.50 12.62 -3.15
CA TYR A 127 -4.79 12.04 -3.53
C TYR A 127 -5.69 11.68 -2.34
N VAL A 128 -5.10 11.23 -1.23
CA VAL A 128 -5.83 10.94 0.02
C VAL A 128 -6.13 12.26 0.73
N GLU A 129 -7.38 12.42 1.17
CA GLU A 129 -7.84 13.57 1.93
C GLU A 129 -8.21 13.10 3.34
N LEU A 130 -7.43 13.56 4.32
CA LEU A 130 -7.74 13.28 5.72
C LEU A 130 -8.93 14.12 6.17
N TRP A 131 -9.83 13.50 6.92
CA TRP A 131 -11.06 14.16 7.32
C TRP A 131 -11.45 13.96 8.79
N ASP A 132 -12.25 14.91 9.26
CA ASP A 132 -13.00 14.81 10.50
C ASP A 132 -14.43 15.35 10.26
N SER A 133 -15.24 15.42 11.32
CA SER A 133 -16.62 15.91 11.23
C SER A 133 -16.74 17.39 10.79
N LYS A 134 -15.65 18.16 10.82
CA LYS A 134 -15.63 19.56 10.39
C LYS A 134 -15.30 19.68 8.91
N THR A 135 -14.42 18.81 8.38
CA THR A 135 -13.95 18.88 6.99
C THR A 135 -14.82 18.06 6.03
N LEU A 136 -15.22 16.84 6.39
CA LEU A 136 -16.11 16.01 5.58
C LEU A 136 -17.53 16.04 6.16
N LYS A 137 -18.30 17.06 5.75
CA LYS A 137 -19.68 17.23 6.21
C LYS A 137 -20.65 16.19 5.63
N ASN A 138 -20.38 15.73 4.41
CA ASN A 138 -21.18 14.74 3.71
C ASN A 138 -20.26 13.70 3.09
N ILE A 139 -20.57 12.43 3.28
CA ILE A 139 -19.88 11.32 2.62
C ILE A 139 -20.15 11.42 1.11
N PRO A 140 -19.14 11.21 0.24
CA PRO A 140 -19.36 11.18 -1.19
C PRO A 140 -20.39 10.12 -1.58
N LYS A 141 -21.32 10.51 -2.44
CA LYS A 141 -22.41 9.67 -2.93
C LYS A 141 -22.29 9.46 -4.43
N ILE A 142 -22.56 8.24 -4.87
CA ILE A 142 -22.63 7.87 -6.28
C ILE A 142 -23.88 7.01 -6.50
N SER A 143 -24.53 7.14 -7.65
CA SER A 143 -25.69 6.31 -7.99
C SER A 143 -25.24 4.96 -8.55
N LYS A 144 -25.95 3.85 -8.25
CA LYS A 144 -25.82 2.57 -8.96
C LYS A 144 -26.12 2.74 -10.47
N ILE A 145 -27.02 3.65 -10.82
CA ILE A 145 -27.41 3.90 -12.21
C ILE A 145 -26.27 4.65 -12.91
N GLY A 146 -25.66 4.01 -13.91
CA GLY A 146 -24.51 4.56 -14.63
C GLY A 146 -23.21 4.56 -13.82
N LEU A 147 -23.11 3.67 -12.83
CA LEU A 147 -21.93 3.57 -11.98
C LEU A 147 -20.70 3.11 -12.77
N GLU A 148 -19.68 3.96 -12.80
CA GLU A 148 -18.37 3.64 -13.34
C GLU A 148 -17.39 3.26 -12.21
N PHE A 149 -16.67 2.14 -12.37
CA PHE A 149 -15.68 1.69 -11.38
C PHE A 149 -14.65 2.78 -11.04
N ARG A 150 -14.27 3.60 -12.02
CA ARG A 150 -13.29 4.69 -11.83
C ARG A 150 -13.74 5.72 -10.80
N ASP A 151 -15.04 6.03 -10.75
CA ASP A 151 -15.57 7.04 -9.84
C ASP A 151 -15.77 6.48 -8.43
N PHE A 152 -16.21 5.22 -8.32
CA PHE A 152 -16.19 4.45 -7.08
C PHE A 152 -14.77 4.40 -6.49
N ALA A 153 -13.80 3.92 -7.26
CA ALA A 153 -12.41 3.79 -6.84
C ALA A 153 -11.79 5.15 -6.48
N ARG A 154 -12.13 6.23 -7.21
CA ARG A 154 -11.64 7.57 -6.90
C ARG A 154 -12.11 8.05 -5.54
N ASN A 155 -13.41 7.94 -5.26
CA ASN A 155 -13.96 8.39 -3.98
C ASN A 155 -13.42 7.54 -2.83
N LEU A 156 -13.38 6.22 -3.01
CA LEU A 156 -12.87 5.30 -1.99
C LEU A 156 -11.38 5.55 -1.71
N ALA A 157 -10.54 5.71 -2.74
CA ALA A 157 -9.12 5.97 -2.53
C ALA A 157 -8.82 7.39 -2.01
N ARG A 158 -9.72 8.36 -2.22
CA ARG A 158 -9.56 9.73 -1.68
C ARG A 158 -10.01 9.84 -0.23
N PHE A 159 -11.19 9.32 0.10
CA PHE A 159 -11.83 9.53 1.40
C PHE A 159 -11.89 8.27 2.28
N GLY A 160 -11.53 7.10 1.77
CA GLY A 160 -11.69 5.83 2.48
C GLY A 160 -13.14 5.35 2.60
N VAL A 161 -14.12 6.11 2.11
CA VAL A 161 -15.55 5.80 2.18
C VAL A 161 -16.33 6.38 1.00
N VAL A 162 -17.39 5.70 0.57
CA VAL A 162 -18.36 6.17 -0.42
C VAL A 162 -19.73 5.51 -0.17
N ILE A 163 -20.81 6.24 -0.40
CA ILE A 163 -22.18 5.70 -0.38
C ILE A 163 -22.63 5.44 -1.83
N VAL A 164 -23.14 4.24 -2.10
CA VAL A 164 -23.80 3.92 -3.37
C VAL A 164 -25.31 3.98 -3.18
N GLU A 165 -25.96 4.92 -3.86
CA GLU A 165 -27.41 5.13 -3.81
C GLU A 165 -28.13 4.35 -4.92
N ASN A 166 -29.45 4.19 -4.78
CA ASN A 166 -30.30 3.50 -5.76
C ASN A 166 -29.97 2.01 -5.94
N VAL A 167 -29.46 1.36 -4.88
CA VAL A 167 -29.36 -0.10 -4.80
C VAL A 167 -30.67 -0.63 -4.23
N LYS A 168 -31.24 -1.67 -4.84
CA LYS A 168 -32.42 -2.33 -4.28
C LYS A 168 -32.05 -2.97 -2.94
N GLU A 169 -32.89 -2.80 -1.92
CA GLU A 169 -32.72 -3.31 -0.55
C GLU A 169 -32.85 -4.85 -0.46
N THR A 170 -32.05 -5.58 -1.23
CA THR A 170 -31.95 -7.05 -1.11
C THR A 170 -30.49 -7.51 -1.09
N ALA A 171 -30.26 -8.68 -0.50
CA ALA A 171 -28.96 -9.34 -0.46
C ALA A 171 -28.39 -9.53 -1.87
N GLU A 172 -29.20 -10.04 -2.79
CA GLU A 172 -28.79 -10.36 -4.16
C GLU A 172 -28.36 -9.12 -4.95
N ALA A 173 -29.12 -8.02 -4.82
CA ALA A 173 -28.79 -6.77 -5.50
C ALA A 173 -27.50 -6.13 -4.96
N THR A 174 -27.20 -6.37 -3.68
CA THR A 174 -25.96 -5.93 -3.02
C THR A 174 -24.77 -6.76 -3.49
N GLU A 175 -24.93 -8.09 -3.50
CA GLU A 175 -23.88 -9.02 -3.91
C GLU A 175 -23.53 -8.83 -5.40
N GLU A 176 -24.54 -8.66 -6.26
CA GLU A 176 -24.35 -8.34 -7.69
C GLU A 176 -23.53 -7.06 -7.87
N LEU A 177 -23.86 -6.00 -7.13
CA LEU A 177 -23.12 -4.75 -7.17
C LEU A 177 -21.67 -4.95 -6.70
N CYS A 178 -21.44 -5.65 -5.59
CA CYS A 178 -20.10 -5.92 -5.08
C CYS A 178 -19.25 -6.66 -6.12
N LYS A 179 -19.78 -7.75 -6.69
CA LYS A 179 -19.11 -8.56 -7.73
C LYS A 179 -18.84 -7.78 -9.02
N SER A 180 -19.66 -6.76 -9.33
CA SER A 180 -19.44 -5.89 -10.49
C SER A 180 -18.29 -4.89 -10.29
N LEU A 181 -17.95 -4.56 -9.05
CA LEU A 181 -16.93 -3.56 -8.71
C LEU A 181 -15.56 -4.21 -8.45
N VAL A 182 -15.52 -5.25 -7.63
CA VAL A 182 -14.27 -5.90 -7.20
C VAL A 182 -14.49 -7.39 -6.90
N PRO A 183 -13.44 -8.23 -6.98
CA PRO A 183 -13.51 -9.60 -6.48
C PRO A 183 -13.86 -9.63 -4.99
N VAL A 184 -14.81 -10.49 -4.62
CA VAL A 184 -15.18 -10.73 -3.22
C VAL A 184 -14.17 -11.70 -2.61
N HIS A 185 -13.67 -11.37 -1.42
CA HIS A 185 -12.72 -12.20 -0.69
C HIS A 185 -13.47 -13.20 0.19
N ASP A 186 -13.19 -14.49 0.00
CA ASP A 186 -13.80 -15.54 0.82
C ASP A 186 -13.14 -15.60 2.21
N THR A 187 -13.95 -15.81 3.24
CA THR A 187 -13.50 -15.91 4.63
C THR A 187 -14.18 -17.11 5.29
N PHE A 188 -13.82 -17.43 6.54
CA PHE A 188 -14.56 -18.43 7.30
C PHE A 188 -16.01 -17.99 7.66
N PHE A 189 -16.35 -16.70 7.46
CA PHE A 189 -17.74 -16.22 7.51
C PHE A 189 -18.48 -16.40 6.16
N GLY A 190 -17.78 -16.87 5.13
CA GLY A 190 -18.24 -16.92 3.75
C GLY A 190 -17.83 -15.69 2.94
N GLN A 191 -18.31 -15.65 1.68
CA GLN A 191 -18.05 -14.55 0.73
C GLN A 191 -19.01 -13.38 0.94
N PHE A 192 -20.27 -13.67 1.21
CA PHE A 192 -21.34 -12.70 1.39
C PHE A 192 -22.39 -13.31 2.32
N TRP A 193 -22.89 -12.54 3.27
CA TRP A 193 -23.93 -12.98 4.18
C TRP A 193 -24.78 -11.80 4.64
N THR A 194 -26.03 -12.09 5.02
CA THR A 194 -26.86 -11.18 5.80
C THR A 194 -26.72 -11.52 7.27
N PHE A 195 -26.84 -10.52 8.14
CA PHE A 195 -26.82 -10.74 9.57
C PHE A 195 -27.77 -9.78 10.28
N SER A 196 -28.24 -10.22 11.43
CA SER A 196 -29.05 -9.44 12.35
C SER A 196 -28.65 -9.76 13.79
N ASN A 197 -29.23 -9.03 14.74
CA ASN A 197 -29.07 -9.30 16.17
C ASN A 197 -29.84 -10.55 16.66
N SER A 198 -30.45 -11.29 15.75
CA SER A 198 -31.32 -12.44 16.03
C SER A 198 -30.90 -13.61 15.14
N ALA A 199 -30.24 -14.60 15.73
CA ALA A 199 -29.87 -15.81 14.99
C ALA A 199 -31.14 -16.53 14.52
N THR A 200 -31.24 -16.79 13.22
CA THR A 200 -32.29 -17.66 12.66
C THR A 200 -31.65 -18.92 12.07
N LYS A 201 -32.47 -19.89 11.64
CA LYS A 201 -31.95 -21.08 10.95
C LYS A 201 -31.28 -20.73 9.62
N ASP A 202 -31.75 -19.66 8.96
CA ASP A 202 -31.27 -19.22 7.66
C ASP A 202 -30.16 -18.15 7.79
N GLU A 203 -30.01 -17.55 8.98
CA GLU A 203 -28.96 -16.59 9.35
C GLU A 203 -28.31 -17.01 10.68
N PRO A 204 -27.39 -18.00 10.68
CA PRO A 204 -26.69 -18.40 11.88
C PRO A 204 -25.80 -17.26 12.39
N ALA A 205 -25.78 -17.06 13.70
CA ALA A 205 -24.88 -16.10 14.33
C ALA A 205 -23.53 -16.74 14.63
N TYR A 206 -22.46 -16.01 14.33
CA TYR A 206 -21.12 -16.33 14.81
C TYR A 206 -20.95 -15.79 16.24
N GLU A 207 -19.95 -16.29 16.98
CA GLU A 207 -19.57 -15.74 18.29
C GLU A 207 -18.81 -14.41 18.13
N ASP A 208 -19.43 -13.44 17.44
CA ASP A 208 -18.93 -12.10 17.21
C ASP A 208 -19.90 -11.06 17.78
N THR A 209 -19.33 -10.00 18.37
CA THR A 209 -20.09 -8.85 18.90
C THR A 209 -21.00 -8.16 17.87
N ALA A 210 -20.73 -8.33 16.57
CA ALA A 210 -21.58 -7.84 15.48
C ALA A 210 -23.01 -8.42 15.48
N TYR A 211 -23.21 -9.60 16.07
CA TYR A 211 -24.51 -10.28 16.17
C TYR A 211 -25.29 -9.92 17.45
N GLY A 212 -24.79 -8.95 18.24
CA GLY A 212 -25.43 -8.46 19.47
C GLY A 212 -26.13 -7.11 19.30
N ASN A 213 -26.64 -6.59 20.42
CA ASN A 213 -27.24 -5.24 20.51
C ASN A 213 -26.29 -4.20 21.12
N ASP A 214 -25.07 -4.60 21.48
CA ASP A 214 -24.11 -3.74 22.14
C ASP A 214 -23.55 -2.69 21.17
N GLY A 215 -23.26 -1.50 21.71
CA GLY A 215 -22.60 -0.45 20.95
C GLY A 215 -21.20 -0.87 20.53
N ILE A 216 -20.95 -0.93 19.22
CA ILE A 216 -19.65 -1.26 18.67
C ILE A 216 -18.92 0.04 18.32
N GLY A 217 -17.90 0.40 19.12
CA GLY A 217 -17.06 1.56 18.86
C GLY A 217 -16.26 1.45 17.55
N PRO A 218 -15.65 2.54 17.05
CA PRO A 218 -14.86 2.51 15.82
C PRO A 218 -13.75 1.46 15.86
N HIS A 219 -13.73 0.60 14.85
CA HIS A 219 -12.79 -0.52 14.73
C HIS A 219 -12.56 -0.85 13.25
N THR A 220 -11.58 -1.72 12.99
CA THR A 220 -11.34 -2.34 11.69
C THR A 220 -11.57 -3.84 11.78
N ASP A 221 -12.28 -4.39 10.80
CA ASP A 221 -12.64 -5.81 10.80
C ASP A 221 -11.52 -6.72 10.31
N GLY A 222 -11.59 -7.99 10.72
CA GLY A 222 -10.69 -9.03 10.22
C GLY A 222 -9.23 -8.85 10.62
N THR A 223 -8.92 -8.13 11.71
CA THR A 223 -7.52 -7.91 12.15
C THR A 223 -6.75 -9.19 12.45
N TYR A 224 -7.46 -10.28 12.71
CA TYR A 224 -6.94 -11.63 12.91
C TYR A 224 -6.58 -12.36 11.60
N PHE A 225 -6.85 -11.78 10.43
CA PHE A 225 -6.29 -12.23 9.15
C PHE A 225 -4.95 -11.57 8.88
N ASP A 226 -3.99 -12.34 8.35
CA ASP A 226 -2.72 -11.79 7.89
C ASP A 226 -2.92 -10.72 6.81
N GLN A 227 -3.84 -11.00 5.87
CA GLN A 227 -4.35 -10.04 4.91
C GLN A 227 -5.77 -9.66 5.32
N THR A 228 -5.93 -8.48 5.92
CA THR A 228 -7.26 -7.98 6.30
C THR A 228 -8.09 -7.65 5.05
N PRO A 229 -9.43 -7.70 5.13
CA PRO A 229 -10.28 -7.17 4.08
C PRO A 229 -9.90 -5.72 3.75
N GLY A 230 -9.70 -5.42 2.47
CA GLY A 230 -9.33 -4.08 2.02
C GLY A 230 -10.53 -3.13 1.89
N ILE A 231 -11.72 -3.68 1.63
CA ILE A 231 -12.98 -2.96 1.48
C ILE A 231 -14.05 -3.76 2.21
N GLN A 232 -14.87 -3.09 3.01
CA GLN A 232 -16.05 -3.65 3.64
C GLN A 232 -17.30 -2.92 3.14
N VAL A 233 -18.36 -3.68 2.87
CA VAL A 233 -19.62 -3.15 2.37
C VAL A 233 -20.73 -3.51 3.34
N PHE A 234 -21.48 -2.49 3.77
CA PHE A 234 -22.71 -2.67 4.54
C PHE A 234 -23.88 -2.09 3.75
N HIS A 235 -24.98 -2.84 3.70
CA HIS A 235 -26.25 -2.39 3.15
C HIS A 235 -27.35 -2.68 4.17
N CYS A 236 -27.97 -1.62 4.68
CA CYS A 236 -29.09 -1.76 5.61
C CYS A 236 -30.33 -2.23 4.85
N LEU A 237 -30.72 -3.50 5.08
CA LEU A 237 -31.94 -4.08 4.50
C LEU A 237 -33.18 -3.79 5.36
N GLN A 238 -32.97 -3.70 6.68
CA GLN A 238 -34.00 -3.33 7.65
C GLN A 238 -33.39 -2.44 8.73
N PRO A 239 -33.87 -1.21 8.92
CA PRO A 239 -33.38 -0.33 9.98
C PRO A 239 -33.90 -0.79 11.35
N ALA A 240 -33.10 -0.57 12.39
CA ALA A 240 -33.56 -0.75 13.77
C ALA A 240 -34.61 0.30 14.15
N GLU A 241 -35.56 -0.07 15.01
CA GLU A 241 -36.57 0.88 15.53
C GLU A 241 -35.93 2.01 16.34
N ASN A 242 -34.89 1.69 17.12
CA ASN A 242 -34.17 2.63 17.97
C ASN A 242 -32.66 2.36 17.90
N GLY A 243 -31.85 3.42 17.80
CA GLY A 243 -30.39 3.29 17.79
C GLY A 243 -29.82 2.85 16.42
N GLY A 244 -28.79 2.00 16.42
CA GLY A 244 -28.21 1.42 15.20
C GLY A 244 -27.49 2.40 14.26
N LYS A 245 -27.05 3.57 14.77
CA LYS A 245 -26.40 4.59 13.94
C LYS A 245 -24.99 4.15 13.54
N THR A 246 -24.69 4.23 12.25
CA THR A 246 -23.31 4.08 11.74
C THR A 246 -22.45 5.26 12.20
N VAL A 247 -21.26 4.93 12.71
CA VAL A 247 -20.20 5.91 13.01
C VAL A 247 -18.98 5.56 12.17
N LEU A 248 -18.41 6.57 11.51
CA LEU A 248 -17.19 6.43 10.72
C LEU A 248 -16.13 7.38 11.26
N VAL A 249 -14.89 6.90 11.29
CA VAL A 249 -13.74 7.66 11.76
C VAL A 249 -12.60 7.46 10.77
N ASP A 250 -11.99 8.55 10.34
CA ASP A 250 -10.74 8.51 9.59
C ASP A 250 -9.58 8.17 10.54
N SER A 251 -9.16 6.91 10.51
CA SER A 251 -8.08 6.40 11.35
C SER A 251 -6.72 6.99 10.98
N TRP A 252 -6.51 7.40 9.72
CA TRP A 252 -5.28 8.06 9.30
C TRP A 252 -5.23 9.49 9.85
N ARG A 253 -6.36 10.19 9.88
CA ARG A 253 -6.44 11.48 10.58
C ARG A 253 -6.14 11.30 12.08
N CYS A 254 -6.75 10.33 12.74
CA CYS A 254 -6.47 10.05 14.15
C CYS A 254 -4.99 9.77 14.40
N ALA A 255 -4.36 8.95 13.56
CA ALA A 255 -2.95 8.63 13.66
C ALA A 255 -2.04 9.85 13.46
N ASN A 256 -2.39 10.77 12.55
CA ASN A 256 -1.65 12.03 12.35
C ASN A 256 -1.82 13.02 13.51
N ASP A 257 -2.94 12.96 14.23
CA ASP A 257 -3.20 13.81 15.41
C ASP A 257 -2.52 13.26 16.69
N LEU A 258 -1.94 12.05 16.64
CA LEU A 258 -1.21 11.48 17.78
C LEU A 258 0.06 12.26 18.09
N LYS A 259 0.44 12.26 19.37
CA LYS A 259 1.80 12.64 19.77
C LYS A 259 2.80 11.65 19.17
N LYS A 260 3.99 12.16 18.81
CA LYS A 260 5.05 11.39 18.16
C LYS A 260 5.37 10.09 18.91
N GLU A 261 5.50 10.16 20.23
CA GLU A 261 5.81 9.02 21.08
C GLU A 261 4.73 7.93 21.05
N HIS A 262 3.45 8.29 20.94
CA HIS A 262 2.35 7.34 20.82
C HIS A 262 2.31 6.70 19.43
N PHE A 263 2.53 7.51 18.38
CA PHE A 263 2.63 7.00 17.02
C PHE A 263 3.79 6.00 16.88
N GLU A 264 4.96 6.31 17.45
CA GLU A 264 6.11 5.40 17.47
C GLU A 264 5.77 4.08 18.16
N ILE A 265 5.17 4.12 19.36
CA ILE A 265 4.75 2.91 20.08
C ILE A 265 3.78 2.08 19.23
N LEU A 266 2.72 2.70 18.71
CA LEU A 266 1.67 2.00 17.96
C LEU A 266 2.13 1.51 16.58
N SER A 267 3.22 2.06 16.04
CA SER A 267 3.80 1.62 14.77
C SER A 267 4.91 0.59 14.89
N HIS A 268 5.54 0.46 16.06
CA HIS A 268 6.65 -0.48 16.28
C HIS A 268 6.27 -1.67 17.16
N VAL A 269 5.43 -1.48 18.18
CA VAL A 269 4.98 -2.57 19.05
C VAL A 269 4.04 -3.47 18.25
N LYS A 270 4.48 -4.71 18.07
CA LYS A 270 3.71 -5.74 17.40
C LYS A 270 2.90 -6.54 18.41
N ILE A 271 1.69 -6.89 18.03
CA ILE A 271 0.74 -7.63 18.86
C ILE A 271 0.07 -8.73 18.05
N GLY A 272 -0.44 -9.75 18.74
CA GLY A 272 -1.28 -10.78 18.13
C GLY A 272 -2.75 -10.37 18.10
N HIS A 273 -3.41 -10.58 16.97
CA HIS A 273 -4.85 -10.40 16.76
C HIS A 273 -5.48 -11.78 16.53
N HIS A 274 -6.45 -12.22 17.36
CA HIS A 274 -7.10 -13.53 17.22
C HIS A 274 -8.62 -13.49 17.08
N TYR A 275 -9.22 -14.47 16.42
CA TYR A 275 -10.64 -14.79 16.54
C TYR A 275 -10.75 -16.23 17.02
N LEU A 276 -11.59 -16.48 18.01
CA LEU A 276 -11.81 -17.81 18.57
C LEU A 276 -13.29 -18.01 18.81
N GLU A 277 -13.83 -19.07 18.25
CA GLU A 277 -15.22 -19.49 18.40
C GLU A 277 -15.27 -20.90 19.01
N GLY A 278 -16.10 -21.11 20.04
CA GLY A 278 -16.40 -22.42 20.61
C GLY A 278 -15.51 -22.85 21.79
N THR A 279 -15.33 -22.00 22.82
CA THR A 279 -14.47 -22.32 23.99
C THR A 279 -15.23 -22.67 25.28
N PRO A 280 -14.89 -23.78 26.03
CA PRO A 280 -14.04 -24.93 25.65
C PRO A 280 -14.81 -26.27 25.56
N ALA A 281 -14.50 -27.27 24.69
CA ALA A 281 -13.38 -27.53 23.79
C ALA A 281 -13.87 -28.00 22.40
N GLY A 282 -13.12 -27.66 21.35
CA GLY A 282 -13.35 -28.08 19.95
C GLY A 282 -13.58 -26.94 18.96
N SER A 283 -12.90 -25.79 19.11
CA SER A 283 -13.16 -24.56 18.33
C SER A 283 -13.49 -24.85 16.87
N SER A 284 -14.68 -24.46 16.42
CA SER A 284 -15.07 -24.59 15.02
C SER A 284 -14.20 -23.68 14.15
N ILE A 285 -13.81 -22.52 14.69
CA ILE A 285 -13.07 -21.49 13.98
C ILE A 285 -12.01 -20.87 14.89
N TYR A 286 -10.77 -20.86 14.41
CA TYR A 286 -9.65 -20.16 15.03
C TYR A 286 -8.86 -19.42 13.96
N SER A 287 -8.59 -18.14 14.19
CA SER A 287 -7.76 -17.31 13.32
C SER A 287 -6.82 -16.46 14.17
N LEU A 288 -5.58 -16.30 13.72
CA LEU A 288 -4.55 -15.54 14.41
C LEU A 288 -3.67 -14.87 13.38
N SER A 289 -3.44 -13.56 13.54
CA SER A 289 -2.38 -12.83 12.87
C SER A 289 -1.41 -12.32 13.92
N GLU A 290 -0.16 -12.75 13.84
CA GLU A 290 0.91 -12.37 14.76
C GLU A 290 1.79 -11.29 14.15
N GLU A 291 2.60 -10.66 15.00
CA GLU A 291 3.64 -9.73 14.59
C GLU A 291 3.11 -8.51 13.79
N LYS A 292 1.89 -8.05 14.09
CA LYS A 292 1.28 -6.88 13.43
C LYS A 292 1.22 -5.68 14.39
N PRO A 293 1.69 -4.48 13.98
CA PRO A 293 1.47 -3.27 14.75
C PRO A 293 0.03 -2.74 14.54
N VAL A 294 -0.40 -1.84 15.43
CA VAL A 294 -1.68 -1.12 15.26
C VAL A 294 -1.60 -0.17 14.07
N ILE A 295 -0.45 0.47 13.85
CA ILE A 295 -0.20 1.37 12.73
C ILE A 295 0.91 0.79 11.86
N GLU A 296 0.57 0.16 10.74
CA GLU A 296 1.57 -0.30 9.78
C GLU A 296 2.02 0.89 8.90
N VAL A 297 3.33 1.06 8.75
CA VAL A 297 3.93 2.09 7.90
C VAL A 297 4.77 1.49 6.76
N ASP A 298 4.91 2.24 5.66
CA ASP A 298 5.83 1.90 4.59
C ASP A 298 7.29 2.29 4.95
N SER A 299 8.23 1.97 4.05
CA SER A 299 9.66 2.29 4.24
C SER A 299 9.96 3.80 4.28
N SER A 300 9.00 4.65 3.91
CA SER A 300 9.09 6.11 4.00
C SER A 300 8.35 6.66 5.23
N GLY A 301 7.81 5.80 6.09
CA GLY A 301 7.06 6.17 7.29
C GLY A 301 5.62 6.58 7.03
N ASN A 302 5.08 6.38 5.81
CA ASN A 302 3.67 6.68 5.54
C ASN A 302 2.79 5.56 6.07
N ILE A 303 1.63 5.92 6.63
CA ILE A 303 0.63 4.94 7.06
C ILE A 303 0.17 4.10 5.85
N LYS A 304 0.22 2.78 6.00
CA LYS A 304 -0.30 1.80 5.04
C LYS A 304 -1.62 1.20 5.52
N GLN A 305 -1.70 0.87 6.81
CA GLN A 305 -2.83 0.15 7.38
C GLN A 305 -2.98 0.49 8.86
N ILE A 306 -4.22 0.52 9.32
CA ILE A 306 -4.57 0.59 10.74
C ILE A 306 -5.25 -0.73 11.13
N ARG A 307 -4.80 -1.36 12.20
CA ARG A 307 -5.43 -2.52 12.84
C ARG A 307 -5.93 -2.11 14.22
N ASN A 308 -7.07 -1.43 14.25
CA ASN A 308 -7.69 -1.01 15.48
C ASN A 308 -8.81 -1.97 15.85
N TYR A 309 -8.50 -2.95 16.70
CA TYR A 309 -9.50 -3.88 17.19
C TYR A 309 -9.25 -4.19 18.67
N SER A 310 -10.18 -3.75 19.52
CA SER A 310 -10.02 -3.77 20.98
C SER A 310 -10.31 -5.13 21.63
N ARG A 311 -10.73 -6.13 20.86
CA ARG A 311 -11.40 -7.33 21.41
C ARG A 311 -10.65 -8.65 21.21
N SER A 312 -9.44 -8.61 20.67
CA SER A 312 -8.76 -9.81 20.15
C SER A 312 -7.24 -9.79 20.32
N LEU A 313 -6.76 -9.02 21.29
CA LEU A 313 -5.35 -8.94 21.58
C LEU A 313 -4.88 -10.17 22.37
N LYS A 314 -3.91 -10.89 21.82
CA LYS A 314 -3.15 -11.92 22.56
C LYS A 314 -1.76 -11.36 22.87
N ASN A 315 -1.31 -11.54 24.13
CA ASN A 315 0.05 -11.30 24.64
C ASN A 315 0.84 -10.16 23.96
N ILE A 316 0.98 -9.03 24.66
CA ILE A 316 1.81 -7.91 24.20
C ILE A 316 3.27 -8.22 24.54
N ASP A 317 4.12 -8.51 23.55
CA ASP A 317 5.57 -8.59 23.75
C ASP A 317 6.20 -7.19 23.60
N LEU A 318 6.56 -6.58 24.73
CA LEU A 318 7.21 -5.26 24.78
C LEU A 318 8.75 -5.35 24.77
N SER A 319 9.33 -6.55 24.74
CA SER A 319 10.78 -6.75 24.93
C SER A 319 11.61 -6.08 23.84
N SER A 320 11.16 -6.12 22.59
CA SER A 320 11.83 -5.51 21.43
C SER A 320 11.83 -3.98 21.50
N PHE A 321 10.71 -3.36 21.84
CA PHE A 321 10.60 -1.89 21.98
C PHE A 321 11.41 -1.35 23.16
N LEU A 322 11.38 -2.04 24.30
CA LEU A 322 12.15 -1.65 25.48
C LEU A 322 13.66 -1.82 25.25
N ALA A 323 14.08 -2.85 24.51
CA ALA A 323 15.48 -3.05 24.17
C ALA A 323 16.06 -1.91 23.32
N GLU A 324 15.31 -1.36 22.36
CA GLU A 324 15.79 -0.23 21.54
C GLU A 324 15.89 1.09 22.32
N LYS A 325 15.01 1.34 23.30
CA LYS A 325 15.05 2.58 24.10
C LYS A 325 16.05 2.57 25.26
N LEU A 326 16.51 1.40 25.71
CA LEU A 326 17.51 1.29 26.78
C LEU A 326 18.97 1.43 26.28
N VAL A 327 19.17 1.63 24.98
CA VAL A 327 20.51 1.75 24.34
C VAL A 327 20.91 3.21 24.06
N ASN A 328 20.09 4.20 24.45
CA ASN A 328 20.43 5.64 24.31
C ASN A 328 20.73 6.32 25.63
#